data_AF-A0A1N7KBB6-F1
#
_entry.id   AF-A0A1N7KBB6-F1
#
_cell.length_a   1.000
_cell.length_b   1.000
_cell.length_c   1.000
_cell.angle_alpha   90.00
_cell.angle_beta   90.00
_cell.angle_gamma   90.00
#
_symmetry.space_group_name_H-M   'P 1'
#
loop_
_entity.id
_entity.type
_entity.pdbx_description
1 polymer ?
#
loop_
_entity_poly.entity_id
_entity_poly.type
_entity_poly.pdbx_seq_one_letter_code
_entity_poly.pdbx_strand_id
1 'polypeptide(L)'
;MKPRWVCRIIGWLYAALGAAGTLSREIGGYFRFTPVEAYLYLGLGVWAIWAARRRTRTSLLALACIGLLSFAWSLVPWLGLPPAVTHALGSQQALDVLIRELVAIWGVGTSVRAVLDWRASHRSTAP
;
A
#
# COMPACT_ATOMS: atom_id res chain seq x y z
N MET A 1 16.53 -6.23 0.22
CA MET A 1 15.47 -7.23 -0.13
C MET A 1 15.07 -7.05 -1.58
N LYS A 2 14.73 -8.12 -2.33
CA LYS A 2 14.30 -7.98 -3.73
C LYS A 2 12.89 -7.34 -3.77
N PRO A 3 12.62 -6.36 -4.64
CA PRO A 3 11.34 -5.63 -4.69
C PRO A 3 10.11 -6.56 -4.80
N ARG A 4 10.25 -7.65 -5.56
CA ARG A 4 9.20 -8.65 -5.74
C ARG A 4 8.73 -9.32 -4.45
N TRP A 5 9.64 -9.52 -3.48
CA TRP A 5 9.28 -10.08 -2.18
C TRP A 5 8.49 -9.08 -1.34
N VAL A 6 8.89 -7.81 -1.39
CA VAL A 6 8.20 -6.72 -0.69
C VAL A 6 6.79 -6.53 -1.25
N CYS A 7 6.61 -6.56 -2.58
CA CYS A 7 5.28 -6.57 -3.21
C CYS A 7 4.40 -7.73 -2.71
N ARG A 8 4.97 -8.94 -2.56
CA ARG A 8 4.21 -10.10 -2.09
C ARG A 8 3.75 -9.91 -0.66
N ILE A 9 4.63 -9.46 0.23
CA ILE A 9 4.30 -9.26 1.65
C ILE A 9 3.20 -8.20 1.79
N ILE A 10 3.38 -7.03 1.16
CA ILE A 10 2.38 -5.95 1.18
C ILE A 10 1.06 -6.42 0.55
N GLY A 11 1.14 -7.15 -0.56
CA GLY A 11 -0.03 -7.66 -1.24
C GLY A 11 -0.84 -8.65 -0.41
N TRP A 12 -0.17 -9.59 0.27
CA TRP A 12 -0.83 -10.53 1.18
C TRP A 12 -1.38 -9.83 2.43
N LEU A 13 -0.67 -8.83 2.97
CA LEU A 13 -1.14 -8.04 4.10
C LEU A 13 -2.46 -7.33 3.78
N TYR A 14 -2.51 -6.61 2.66
CA TYR A 14 -3.70 -5.89 2.22
C TYR A 14 -4.83 -6.83 1.77
N ALA A 15 -4.51 -7.96 1.13
CA ALA A 15 -5.51 -8.97 0.80
C ALA A 15 -6.12 -9.59 2.07
N ALA A 16 -5.32 -9.86 3.10
CA ALA A 16 -5.82 -10.38 4.39
C ALA A 16 -6.69 -9.36 5.12
N LEU A 17 -6.30 -8.08 5.13
CA LEU A 17 -7.12 -6.99 5.70
C LEU A 17 -8.46 -6.83 4.96
N GLY A 18 -8.44 -6.79 3.63
CA GLY A 18 -9.65 -6.71 2.82
C GLY A 18 -10.55 -7.95 2.96
N ALA A 19 -9.96 -9.15 3.04
CA ALA A 19 -10.68 -10.39 3.29
C ALA A 19 -11.30 -10.41 4.70
N ALA A 20 -10.57 -9.97 5.73
CA ALA A 20 -11.08 -9.87 7.09
C ALA A 20 -12.27 -8.89 7.19
N GLY A 21 -12.17 -7.74 6.51
CA GLY A 21 -13.26 -6.75 6.46
C GLY A 21 -14.50 -7.20 5.69
N THR A 22 -14.37 -8.12 4.73
CA THR A 22 -15.48 -8.62 3.90
C THR A 22 -16.10 -9.93 4.41
N LEU A 23 -15.29 -10.87 4.91
CA LEU A 23 -15.74 -12.22 5.29
C LEU A 23 -16.13 -12.35 6.75
N SER A 24 -15.60 -11.51 7.64
CA SER A 24 -15.86 -11.61 9.07
C SER A 24 -16.69 -10.43 9.55
N ARG A 25 -18.00 -10.63 9.67
CA ARG A 25 -18.93 -9.64 10.24
C ARG A 25 -18.51 -9.20 11.65
N GLU A 26 -17.95 -10.11 12.44
CA GLU A 26 -17.47 -9.83 13.80
C GLU A 26 -16.11 -9.11 13.82
N ILE A 27 -15.16 -9.51 12.98
CA ILE A 27 -13.83 -8.87 12.89
C ILE A 27 -13.91 -7.49 12.20
N GLY A 28 -14.72 -7.36 11.15
CA GLY A 28 -15.01 -6.09 10.49
C GLY A 28 -15.74 -5.10 11.42
N GLY A 29 -16.60 -5.62 12.30
CA GLY A 29 -17.21 -4.84 13.40
C GLY A 29 -16.19 -4.36 14.44
N TYR A 30 -15.20 -5.20 14.77
CA TYR A 30 -14.13 -4.86 15.72
C TYR A 30 -13.19 -3.77 15.18
N PHE A 31 -12.80 -3.87 13.91
CA PHE A 31 -11.98 -2.85 13.23
C PHE A 31 -12.78 -1.67 12.68
N ARG A 32 -14.11 -1.67 12.82
CA ARG A 32 -15.03 -0.65 12.25
C ARG A 32 -14.73 -0.30 10.79
N PHE A 33 -14.27 -1.28 10.01
CA PHE A 33 -13.96 -1.04 8.60
C PHE A 33 -15.24 -0.75 7.84
N THR A 34 -15.21 0.30 7.03
CA THR A 34 -16.26 0.49 6.04
C THR A 34 -16.11 -0.54 4.92
N PRO A 35 -17.21 -0.95 4.26
CA PRO A 35 -17.12 -1.87 3.12
C PRO A 35 -16.23 -1.29 2.00
N VAL A 36 -16.21 0.04 1.84
CA VAL A 36 -15.37 0.75 0.87
C VAL A 36 -13.88 0.54 1.17
N GLU A 37 -13.46 0.72 2.42
CA GLU A 37 -12.08 0.46 2.85
C GLU A 37 -11.66 -1.00 2.59
N ALA A 38 -12.53 -1.96 2.92
CA ALA A 38 -12.24 -3.37 2.73
C ALA A 38 -12.00 -3.70 1.25
N TYR A 39 -12.83 -3.17 0.33
CA TYR A 39 -12.62 -3.36 -1.11
C TYR A 39 -11.36 -2.68 -1.63
N LEU A 40 -11.04 -1.48 -1.13
CA LEU A 40 -9.82 -0.77 -1.51
C LEU A 40 -8.57 -1.55 -1.07
N TYR A 41 -8.54 -2.09 0.16
CA TYR A 41 -7.46 -2.97 0.61
C TYR A 41 -7.35 -4.22 -0.25
N LEU A 42 -8.46 -4.87 -0.55
CA LEU A 42 -8.48 -6.08 -1.38
C LEU A 42 -7.95 -5.77 -2.80
N GLY A 43 -8.38 -4.65 -3.39
CA GLY A 43 -7.93 -4.18 -4.69
C GLY A 43 -6.43 -3.88 -4.72
N LEU A 44 -5.92 -3.13 -3.73
CA LEU A 44 -4.49 -2.83 -3.61
C LEU A 44 -3.67 -4.10 -3.37
N GLY A 45 -4.19 -5.04 -2.57
CA GLY A 45 -3.58 -6.34 -2.30
C GLY A 45 -3.44 -7.19 -3.57
N VAL A 46 -4.52 -7.33 -4.34
CA VAL A 46 -4.53 -8.03 -5.63
C VAL A 46 -3.58 -7.36 -6.63
N TRP A 47 -3.60 -6.03 -6.69
CA TRP A 47 -2.70 -5.28 -7.57
C TRP A 47 -1.23 -5.50 -7.22
N ALA A 48 -0.88 -5.49 -5.93
CA ALA A 48 0.47 -5.77 -5.45
C ALA A 48 0.92 -7.21 -5.76
N ILE A 49 0.05 -8.20 -5.56
CA ILE A 49 0.32 -9.61 -5.88
C ILE A 49 0.52 -9.79 -7.39
N TRP A 50 -0.34 -9.15 -8.20
CA TRP A 50 -0.20 -9.16 -9.66
C TRP A 50 1.10 -8.49 -10.11
N ALA A 51 1.46 -7.34 -9.53
CA ALA A 51 2.70 -6.64 -9.83
C ALA A 51 3.94 -7.45 -9.45
N ALA A 52 3.89 -8.25 -8.37
CA ALA A 52 4.96 -9.14 -7.98
C ALA A 52 5.26 -10.24 -9.02
N ARG A 53 4.28 -10.65 -9.82
CA ARG A 53 4.43 -11.64 -10.91
C ARG A 53 5.04 -11.04 -12.17
N ARG A 54 4.98 -9.71 -12.34
CA ARG A 54 5.49 -8.98 -13.52
C ARG A 54 7.00 -8.69 -13.41
N ARG A 55 7.59 -7.98 -14.39
CA ARG A 55 9.01 -7.61 -14.43
C ARG A 55 9.40 -6.73 -13.22
N THR A 56 10.69 -6.69 -12.87
CA THR A 56 11.18 -5.95 -11.69
C THR A 56 10.84 -4.46 -11.74
N ARG A 57 10.86 -3.83 -12.92
CA ARG A 57 10.48 -2.41 -13.11
C ARG A 57 9.01 -2.16 -12.77
N THR A 58 8.11 -3.03 -13.19
CA THR A 58 6.68 -2.90 -12.90
C THR A 58 6.37 -3.13 -11.42
N SER A 59 7.09 -4.05 -10.75
CA SER A 59 6.93 -4.23 -9.30
C SER A 59 7.41 -3.01 -8.50
N LEU A 60 8.49 -2.34 -8.96
CA LEU A 60 8.99 -1.12 -8.33
C LEU A 60 7.99 0.04 -8.47
N LEU A 61 7.46 0.24 -9.67
CA LEU A 61 6.47 1.30 -9.91
C LEU A 61 5.19 1.05 -9.10
N ALA A 62 4.73 -0.20 -9.04
CA ALA A 62 3.58 -0.57 -8.20
C ALA A 62 3.85 -0.31 -6.71
N LEU A 63 5.04 -0.65 -6.18
CA LEU A 63 5.40 -0.36 -4.78
C LEU A 63 5.40 1.14 -4.48
N ALA A 64 5.96 1.95 -5.38
CA ALA A 64 5.95 3.40 -5.25
C ALA A 64 4.51 3.93 -5.26
N CYS A 65 3.68 3.51 -6.20
CA CYS A 65 2.27 3.93 -6.27
C CYS A 65 1.47 3.50 -5.04
N ILE A 66 1.58 2.24 -4.61
CA ILE A 66 0.87 1.74 -3.42
C ILE A 66 1.33 2.49 -2.18
N GLY A 67 2.63 2.74 -2.04
CA GLY A 67 3.17 3.49 -0.91
C GLY A 67 2.66 4.93 -0.87
N LEU A 68 2.70 5.62 -2.01
CA LEU A 68 2.18 6.99 -2.14
C LEU A 68 0.67 7.06 -1.90
N LEU A 69 -0.10 6.11 -2.45
CA LEU A 69 -1.54 6.03 -2.21
C LEU A 69 -1.85 5.78 -0.73
N SER A 70 -1.09 4.89 -0.07
CA SER A 70 -1.27 4.59 1.35
C SER A 70 -1.00 5.83 2.22
N PHE A 71 0.08 6.56 1.91
CA PHE A 71 0.42 7.83 2.58
C PHE A 71 -0.63 8.92 2.34
N ALA A 72 -1.04 9.13 1.09
CA ALA A 72 -2.08 10.10 0.74
C ALA A 72 -3.39 9.77 1.44
N TRP A 73 -3.69 8.48 1.59
CA TRP A 73 -4.89 8.03 2.29
C TRP A 73 -4.78 8.29 3.80
N SER A 74 -3.62 8.10 4.44
CA SER A 74 -3.41 8.53 5.84
C SER A 74 -3.59 10.03 6.06
N LEU A 75 -3.36 10.85 5.03
CA LEU A 75 -3.51 12.30 5.10
C LEU A 75 -4.94 12.80 4.85
N VAL A 76 -5.89 11.94 4.46
CA VAL A 76 -7.29 12.31 4.17
C VAL A 76 -7.93 13.21 5.24
N PRO A 77 -7.79 12.97 6.56
CA PRO A 77 -8.39 13.84 7.59
C PRO A 77 -7.84 15.27 7.58
N TRP A 78 -6.62 15.46 7.08
CA TRP A 78 -5.91 16.74 7.08
C TRP A 78 -6.07 17.52 5.78
N LEU A 79 -6.53 16.86 4.71
CA LEU A 79 -6.62 17.42 3.36
C LEU A 79 -7.89 18.26 3.13
N GLY A 80 -8.76 18.42 4.14
CA GLY A 80 -9.99 19.21 4.02
C GLY A 80 -10.94 18.70 2.93
N LEU A 81 -10.95 17.40 2.67
CA LEU A 81 -11.75 16.79 1.62
C LEU A 81 -13.27 16.94 1.88
N PRO A 82 -14.11 16.93 0.83
CA PRO A 82 -15.54 17.07 0.98
C PRO A 82 -16.13 16.03 1.95
N PRO A 83 -17.15 16.39 2.75
CA PRO A 83 -17.71 15.52 3.78
C PRO A 83 -18.27 14.20 3.22
N ALA A 84 -18.72 14.19 1.96
CA ALA A 84 -19.16 12.97 1.29
C ALA A 84 -18.02 11.94 1.13
N VAL A 85 -16.80 12.41 0.87
CA VAL A 85 -15.61 11.55 0.69
C VAL A 85 -15.12 11.04 2.04
N THR A 86 -15.09 11.90 3.06
CA THR A 86 -14.67 11.50 4.41
C THR A 86 -15.67 10.53 5.06
N HIS A 87 -16.97 10.71 4.84
CA HIS A 87 -17.98 9.75 5.28
C HIS A 87 -17.87 8.40 4.56
N ALA A 88 -17.60 8.40 3.25
CA ALA A 88 -17.45 7.16 2.48
C ALA A 88 -16.22 6.36 2.89
N LEU A 89 -15.13 7.02 3.32
CA LEU A 89 -13.90 6.39 3.76
C LEU A 89 -13.93 5.96 5.24
N GLY A 90 -14.92 6.36 6.02
CA GLY A 90 -15.05 5.94 7.42
C GLY A 90 -14.05 6.57 8.38
N SER A 91 -14.13 6.17 9.65
CA SER A 91 -13.21 6.66 10.69
C SER A 91 -11.89 5.92 10.63
N GLN A 92 -10.78 6.64 10.45
CA GLN A 92 -9.45 6.05 10.49
C GLN A 92 -9.08 5.60 11.91
N GLN A 93 -8.86 4.31 12.08
CA GLN A 93 -8.32 3.76 13.33
C GLN A 93 -6.79 3.91 13.38
N ALA A 94 -6.23 4.12 14.58
CA ALA A 94 -4.79 4.32 14.77
C ALA A 94 -3.94 3.16 14.23
N LEU A 95 -4.40 1.91 14.40
CA LEU A 95 -3.72 0.74 13.85
C LEU A 95 -3.68 0.77 12.32
N ASP A 96 -4.77 1.19 11.71
CA ASP A 96 -4.89 1.18 10.26
C ASP A 96 -4.00 2.26 9.62
N VAL A 97 -3.95 3.44 10.22
CA VAL A 97 -2.99 4.49 9.85
C VAL A 97 -1.56 3.98 10.01
N LEU A 98 -1.23 3.30 11.11
CA LEU A 98 0.10 2.71 11.33
C LEU A 98 0.47 1.72 10.22
N ILE A 99 -0.45 0.83 9.84
CA ILE A 99 -0.22 -0.15 8.76
C ILE A 99 0.04 0.57 7.43
N ARG A 100 -0.78 1.56 7.08
CA ARG A 100 -0.62 2.36 5.85
C ARG A 100 0.72 3.09 5.81
N GLU A 101 1.13 3.70 6.93
CA GLU A 101 2.42 4.38 7.06
C GLU A 101 3.60 3.41 6.92
N LEU A 102 3.54 2.25 7.56
CA LEU A 102 4.57 1.21 7.41
C LEU A 102 4.68 0.75 5.96
N VAL A 103 3.55 0.54 5.27
CA VAL A 103 3.51 0.20 3.85
C VAL A 103 4.06 1.34 2.99
N ALA A 104 3.76 2.60 3.32
CA ALA A 104 4.31 3.76 2.62
C ALA A 104 5.84 3.82 2.74
N ILE A 105 6.37 3.69 3.96
CA ILE A 105 7.81 3.71 4.24
C ILE A 105 8.51 2.56 3.50
N TRP A 106 7.96 1.34 3.57
CA TRP A 106 8.54 0.19 2.86
C TRP A 106 8.43 0.30 1.35
N GLY A 107 7.27 0.70 0.82
CA GLY A 107 7.02 0.85 -0.61
C GLY A 107 7.90 1.91 -1.24
N VAL A 108 7.90 3.12 -0.69
CA VAL A 108 8.72 4.24 -1.18
C VAL A 108 10.20 3.98 -0.92
N GLY A 109 10.57 3.53 0.29
CA GLY A 109 11.96 3.29 0.65
C GLY A 109 12.64 2.24 -0.23
N THR A 110 11.94 1.15 -0.55
CA THR A 110 12.47 0.11 -1.45
C THR A 110 12.58 0.59 -2.89
N SER A 111 11.67 1.45 -3.32
CA SER A 111 11.68 2.08 -4.65
C SER A 111 12.87 3.04 -4.80
N VAL A 112 13.07 3.92 -3.82
CA VAL A 112 14.19 4.87 -3.78
C VAL A 112 15.51 4.13 -3.75
N ARG A 113 15.65 3.10 -2.90
CA ARG A 113 16.87 2.29 -2.83
C ARG A 113 17.19 1.63 -4.17
N ALA A 114 16.20 1.05 -4.84
CA ALA A 114 16.42 0.44 -6.16
C ALA A 114 16.86 1.46 -7.23
N VAL A 115 16.38 2.70 -7.16
CA VAL A 115 16.81 3.78 -8.06
C VAL A 115 18.24 4.21 -7.75
N LEU A 116 18.60 4.33 -6.48
CA LEU A 116 19.96 4.66 -6.05
C LEU A 116 20.96 3.57 -6.44
N ASP A 117 20.62 2.29 -6.24
CA ASP A 117 21.43 1.15 -6.64
C ASP A 117 21.66 1.15 -8.17
N TRP A 118 20.62 1.44 -8.96
CA TRP A 118 20.73 1.61 -10.41
C TRP A 118 21.63 2.79 -10.79
N ARG A 119 21.51 3.94 -10.13
CA ARG A 119 22.40 5.09 -10.39
C ARG A 119 23.85 4.79 -10.06
N ALA A 120 24.11 4.09 -8.94
CA ALA A 120 25.45 3.69 -8.54
C ALA A 120 26.08 2.75 -9.58
N SER A 121 25.32 1.76 -10.07
CA SER A 121 25.82 0.82 -11.08
C SER A 121 26.13 1.48 -12.43
N HIS A 122 25.43 2.57 -12.79
CA HIS A 122 25.68 3.31 -14.03
C HIS A 122 26.90 4.23 -13.93
N ARG A 123 27.17 4.78 -12.74
CA ARG A 123 28.38 5.59 -12.49
C ARG A 123 29.66 4.76 -12.52
N SER A 124 29.61 3.50 -12.08
CA SER A 124 30.76 2.59 -12.12
C SER A 124 31.11 2.07 -13.52
N THR A 125 30.22 2.26 -14.50
CA THR A 125 30.41 1.80 -15.89
C THR A 125 30.67 2.94 -16.88
N ALA A 126 30.72 4.19 -16.41
CA ALA A 126 31.13 5.33 -17.22
C ALA A 126 32.68 5.39 -17.24
N PRO A 127 33.33 5.24 -18.41
CA PRO A 127 34.78 5.37 -18.54
C PRO A 127 35.26 6.82 -18.29
#